data_AF-A0A7C2WLE5-F1
#
_entry.id   AF-A0A7C2WLE5-F1
#
_cell.length_a   1.000
_cell.length_b   1.000
_cell.length_c   1.000
_cell.angle_alpha   90.00
_cell.angle_beta   90.00
_cell.angle_gamma   90.00
#
_symmetry.space_group_name_H-M   'P 1'
#
loop_
_entity.id
_entity.type
_entity.pdbx_description
1 polymer ?
#
loop_
_entity_poly.entity_id
_entity_poly.type
_entity_poly.pdbx_seq_one_letter_code
_entity_poly.pdbx_strand_id
1 'polypeptide(L)'
;MNAGEPHAHRNEQPLNRRRVVVTRARHQAQSFGERLERAGASVFYLPLIRITPRDDAHCPGAPEDFDWLIFTSVNTVVHFASCVERAGYNLTDFGR
;
A
#
# COMPACT_ATOMS: atom_id res chain seq x y z
N MET A 1 -39.48 -22.76 26.81
CA MET A 1 -38.83 -21.43 26.90
C MET A 1 -37.46 -21.57 26.24
N ASN A 2 -37.19 -20.70 25.26
CA ASN A 2 -36.27 -20.91 24.13
C ASN A 2 -34.85 -21.33 24.50
N ALA A 3 -34.40 -22.43 23.91
CA ALA A 3 -32.98 -22.71 23.67
C ALA A 3 -32.46 -21.67 22.67
N GLY A 4 -31.46 -20.89 23.05
CA GLY A 4 -30.75 -20.01 22.13
C GLY A 4 -30.00 -20.87 21.11
N GLU A 5 -30.37 -20.76 19.84
CA GLU A 5 -29.73 -21.48 18.74
C GLU A 5 -28.23 -21.12 18.64
N PRO A 6 -27.37 -22.09 18.31
CA PRO A 6 -25.96 -21.82 18.05
C PRO A 6 -25.84 -21.01 16.75
N HIS A 7 -25.25 -19.82 16.83
CA HIS A 7 -25.00 -18.99 15.64
C HIS A 7 -24.32 -19.80 14.54
N ALA A 8 -25.07 -20.00 13.46
CA ALA A 8 -24.80 -20.90 12.36
C ALA A 8 -23.46 -20.65 11.67
N HIS A 9 -22.77 -21.75 11.36
CA HIS A 9 -21.65 -21.95 10.42
C HIS A 9 -20.64 -20.79 10.26
N ARG A 10 -19.46 -20.95 10.89
CA ARG A 10 -18.22 -20.29 10.46
C ARG A 10 -17.89 -20.77 9.04
N ASN A 11 -18.43 -20.10 8.03
CA ASN A 11 -18.14 -20.41 6.64
C ASN A 11 -16.66 -20.06 6.40
N GLU A 12 -15.81 -21.07 6.23
CA GLU A 12 -14.35 -20.92 6.08
C GLU A 12 -13.98 -20.09 4.83
N GLN A 13 -14.93 -19.88 3.92
CA GLN A 13 -14.77 -19.10 2.70
C GLN A 13 -15.95 -18.13 2.48
N PRO A 14 -15.99 -16.99 3.20
CA PRO A 14 -17.12 -16.06 3.17
C PRO A 14 -17.34 -15.39 1.79
N LEU A 15 -16.37 -15.46 0.88
CA LEU A 15 -16.41 -14.87 -0.46
C LEU A 15 -16.54 -15.91 -1.58
N ASN A 16 -16.92 -17.15 -1.26
CA ASN A 16 -17.06 -18.21 -2.27
C ASN A 16 -17.93 -17.75 -3.46
N ARG A 17 -17.46 -18.01 -4.68
CA ARG A 17 -18.07 -17.62 -5.97
C ARG A 17 -18.20 -16.10 -6.22
N ARG A 18 -17.58 -15.25 -5.41
CA ARG A 18 -17.52 -13.80 -5.67
C ARG A 18 -16.34 -13.47 -6.58
N ARG A 19 -16.56 -12.52 -7.49
CA ARG A 19 -15.49 -11.92 -8.31
C ARG A 19 -15.21 -10.53 -7.77
N VAL A 20 -13.94 -10.24 -7.48
CA VAL A 20 -13.51 -8.97 -6.90
C VAL A 20 -12.49 -8.31 -7.82
N VAL A 21 -12.74 -7.05 -8.17
CA VAL A 21 -11.77 -6.23 -8.91
C VAL A 21 -10.96 -5.42 -7.91
N VAL A 22 -9.64 -5.57 -7.97
CA VAL A 22 -8.69 -4.77 -7.19
C VAL A 22 -8.09 -3.71 -8.11
N THR A 23 -8.39 -2.44 -7.83
CA THR A 23 -7.98 -1.31 -8.67
C THR A 23 -6.58 -0.78 -8.40
N ARG A 24 -5.90 -1.35 -7.39
CA ARG A 24 -4.54 -1.00 -7.00
C ARG A 24 -3.52 -1.88 -7.74
N ALA A 25 -2.34 -1.32 -8.02
CA ALA A 25 -1.25 -2.06 -8.65
C ALA A 25 -0.94 -3.38 -7.91
N ARG A 26 -0.77 -4.47 -8.67
CA ARG A 26 -0.62 -5.82 -8.12
C ARG A 26 0.45 -5.90 -7.04
N HIS A 27 1.63 -5.32 -7.27
CA HIS A 27 2.74 -5.33 -6.32
C HIS A 27 2.42 -4.64 -4.97
N GLN A 28 1.46 -3.70 -4.94
CA GLN A 28 1.04 -3.02 -3.70
C GLN A 28 -0.18 -3.65 -3.04
N ALA A 29 -0.87 -4.58 -3.71
CA ALA A 29 -2.12 -5.16 -3.25
C ALA A 29 -2.09 -6.69 -3.19
N GLN A 30 -0.93 -7.30 -3.46
CA GLN A 30 -0.80 -8.75 -3.54
C GLN A 30 -1.29 -9.46 -2.27
N SER A 31 -0.81 -9.03 -1.10
CA SER A 31 -1.23 -9.61 0.19
C SER A 31 -2.72 -9.44 0.46
N PHE A 32 -3.33 -8.37 -0.06
CA PHE A 32 -4.77 -8.15 0.02
C PHE A 32 -5.54 -9.10 -0.91
N GLY A 33 -5.10 -9.29 -2.15
CA GLY A 33 -5.70 -10.26 -3.06
C GLY A 33 -5.57 -11.70 -2.56
N GLU A 34 -4.41 -12.09 -2.01
CA GLU A 34 -4.22 -13.41 -1.39
C GLU A 34 -5.19 -13.66 -0.23
N ARG A 35 -5.54 -12.61 0.54
CA ARG A 35 -6.57 -12.70 1.59
C ARG A 35 -7.96 -12.91 1.01
N LEU A 36 -8.29 -12.24 -0.09
CA LEU A 36 -9.57 -12.41 -0.79
C LEU A 36 -9.70 -13.80 -1.41
N GLU A 37 -8.62 -14.31 -2.02
CA GLU A 37 -8.55 -15.66 -2.61
C GLU A 37 -8.70 -16.74 -1.54
N ARG A 38 -7.99 -16.60 -0.39
CA ARG A 38 -8.17 -17.49 0.77
C ARG A 38 -9.59 -17.48 1.33
N ALA A 39 -10.30 -16.37 1.18
CA ALA A 39 -11.71 -16.26 1.56
C ALA A 39 -12.67 -16.81 0.49
N GLY A 40 -12.17 -17.35 -0.64
CA GLY A 40 -12.95 -17.99 -1.70
C GLY A 40 -13.30 -17.09 -2.91
N ALA A 41 -12.76 -15.87 -2.98
CA ALA A 41 -13.01 -14.97 -4.11
C ALA A 41 -12.11 -15.29 -5.32
N SER A 42 -12.58 -14.98 -6.52
CA SER A 42 -11.73 -14.81 -7.71
C SER A 42 -11.32 -13.34 -7.84
N VAL A 43 -10.02 -13.07 -7.79
CA VAL A 43 -9.48 -11.70 -7.81
C VAL A 43 -8.97 -11.31 -9.20
N PHE A 44 -9.38 -10.14 -9.68
CA PHE A 44 -8.90 -9.53 -10.92
C PHE A 44 -8.21 -8.22 -10.58
N TYR A 45 -6.93 -8.11 -10.91
CA TYR A 45 -6.20 -6.85 -10.75
C TYR A 45 -6.40 -5.98 -11.99
N LEU A 46 -6.93 -4.78 -11.78
CA LEU A 46 -7.11 -3.77 -12.83
C LEU A 46 -6.53 -2.44 -12.33
N PRO A 47 -5.20 -2.25 -12.36
CA PRO A 47 -4.57 -1.03 -11.86
C PRO A 47 -5.08 0.19 -12.63
N LEU A 48 -5.73 1.12 -11.94
CA LEU A 48 -6.31 2.32 -12.57
C LEU A 48 -5.40 3.56 -12.49
N ILE A 49 -4.43 3.54 -11.58
CA ILE A 49 -3.52 4.66 -11.35
C ILE A 49 -2.09 4.12 -11.32
N ARG A 50 -1.20 4.86 -11.98
CA ARG A 50 0.25 4.70 -11.86
C ARG A 50 0.81 5.93 -11.18
N ILE A 51 1.61 5.72 -10.14
CA ILE A 51 2.35 6.80 -9.47
C ILE A 51 3.76 6.79 -10.04
N THR A 52 4.19 7.94 -10.54
CA THR A 52 5.53 8.15 -11.09
C THR A 52 6.11 9.42 -10.49
N PRO A 53 7.45 9.52 -10.35
CA PRO A 53 8.08 10.78 -10.02
C PRO A 53 7.78 11.81 -11.10
N ARG A 54 7.76 13.09 -10.72
CA ARG A 54 7.75 14.18 -11.69
C ARG A 54 9.19 14.64 -11.91
N ASP A 55 9.52 14.96 -13.16
CA ASP A 55 10.87 15.42 -13.52
C ASP A 55 11.20 16.78 -12.88
N ASP A 56 10.17 17.60 -12.64
CA ASP A 56 10.24 18.92 -12.01
C ASP A 56 9.96 18.90 -10.50
N ALA A 57 9.88 17.73 -9.88
CA ALA A 57 9.62 17.64 -8.45
C ALA A 57 10.74 18.32 -7.66
N HIS A 58 10.38 19.34 -6.86
CA HIS A 58 11.31 19.98 -5.95
C HIS A 58 11.83 18.93 -4.96
N CYS A 59 13.16 18.82 -4.90
CA CYS A 59 13.81 18.00 -3.91
C CYS A 59 14.05 18.80 -2.63
N PRO A 60 13.83 18.21 -1.44
CA PRO A 60 14.10 18.90 -0.19
C PRO A 60 15.55 19.39 -0.12
N GLY A 61 15.72 20.52 0.57
CA GLY A 61 17.00 21.14 0.84
C GLY A 61 17.87 20.31 1.79
N ALA A 62 18.76 20.99 2.52
CA ALA A 62 19.70 20.30 3.37
C ALA A 62 18.96 19.63 4.56
N PRO A 63 19.43 18.48 5.06
CA PRO A 63 18.82 17.80 6.19
C PRO A 63 18.61 18.70 7.42
N GLU A 64 19.56 19.61 7.67
CA GLU A 64 19.51 20.61 8.74
C GLU A 64 18.38 21.65 8.60
N ASP A 65 17.73 21.75 7.45
CA ASP A 65 16.61 22.67 7.23
C ASP A 65 15.30 22.15 7.86
N PHE A 66 15.29 20.92 8.39
CA PHE A 66 14.08 20.26 8.87
C PHE A 66 14.25 19.67 10.27
N ASP A 67 13.35 20.03 11.19
CA ASP A 67 13.24 19.39 12.50
C ASP A 67 12.50 18.03 12.43
N TRP A 68 11.61 17.87 11.45
CA TRP A 68 10.75 16.70 11.31
C TRP A 68 10.57 16.32 9.85
N LEU A 69 10.66 15.02 9.56
CA LEU A 69 10.35 14.44 8.26
C LEU A 69 9.15 13.48 8.40
N ILE A 70 8.06 13.78 7.69
CA ILE A 70 6.82 12.99 7.76
C ILE A 70 6.49 12.42 6.38
N PHE A 71 6.37 11.09 6.31
CA PHE A 71 5.93 10.39 5.11
C PHE A 71 4.49 9.91 5.25
N THR A 72 3.65 10.27 4.28
CA THR A 72 2.23 9.86 4.24
C THR A 72 1.96 8.68 3.31
N SER A 73 2.97 8.27 2.54
CA SER A 73 2.85 7.20 1.56
C SER A 73 4.15 6.45 1.37
N VAL A 74 4.04 5.13 1.19
CA VAL A 74 5.17 4.28 0.77
C VAL A 74 5.77 4.73 -0.56
N ASN A 75 4.97 5.32 -1.45
CA ASN A 75 5.49 5.84 -2.73
C ASN A 75 6.43 7.03 -2.49
N THR A 76 6.12 7.89 -1.52
CA THR A 76 6.97 9.02 -1.17
C THR A 76 8.31 8.54 -0.64
N VAL A 77 8.34 7.51 0.23
CA VAL A 77 9.59 6.93 0.74
C VAL A 77 10.46 6.40 -0.40
N VAL A 78 9.86 5.64 -1.33
CA VAL A 78 10.57 5.08 -2.50
C VAL A 78 11.17 6.18 -3.39
N HIS A 79 10.43 7.26 -3.63
CA HIS A 79 10.90 8.34 -4.49
C HIS A 79 11.80 9.36 -3.79
N PHE A 80 11.70 9.47 -2.47
CA PHE A 80 12.50 10.39 -1.67
C PHE A 80 13.98 10.03 -1.71
N ALA A 81 14.34 8.75 -1.58
CA ALA A 81 15.73 8.30 -1.68
C ALA A 81 16.39 8.75 -3.00
N SER A 82 15.77 8.43 -4.14
CA SER A 82 16.26 8.86 -5.45
C SER A 82 16.23 10.37 -5.64
N CYS A 83 15.38 11.09 -4.92
CA CYS A 83 15.36 12.54 -4.96
C CYS A 83 16.61 13.10 -4.28
N VAL A 84 16.83 12.76 -3.00
CA VAL A 84 17.92 13.35 -2.21
C VAL A 84 19.30 12.99 -2.76
N GLU A 85 19.42 11.80 -3.37
CA GLU A 85 20.62 11.42 -4.14
C GLU A 85 20.90 12.39 -5.30
N ARG A 86 19.87 12.81 -6.06
CA ARG A 86 20.03 13.82 -7.13
C ARG A 86 20.39 15.20 -6.59
N ALA A 87 20.00 15.50 -5.34
CA ALA A 87 20.34 16.73 -4.65
C ALA A 87 21.73 16.69 -3.97
N GLY A 88 22.43 15.54 -4.01
CA GLY A 88 23.78 15.37 -3.45
C GLY A 88 23.82 14.89 -2.01
N TYR A 89 22.70 14.41 -1.46
CA TYR A 89 22.60 13.88 -0.10
C TYR A 89 22.37 12.37 -0.11
N ASN A 90 22.68 11.70 1.01
CA ASN A 90 22.30 10.32 1.26
C ASN A 90 21.03 10.27 2.10
N LEU A 91 20.23 9.21 1.93
CA LEU A 91 19.04 8.99 2.76
C LEU A 91 19.38 8.95 4.27
N THR A 92 20.56 8.45 4.62
CA THR A 92 21.05 8.37 6.00
C THR A 92 21.28 9.74 6.64
N ASP A 93 21.41 10.81 5.84
CA ASP A 93 21.64 12.16 6.35
C ASP A 93 20.37 12.75 7.00
N PHE A 94 19.18 12.24 6.63
CA PHE A 94 17.87 12.66 7.14
C PHE A 94 17.35 11.80 8.31
N GLY A 95 18.15 10.87 8.83
CA GLY A 95 17.75 9.92 9.88
C GLY A 95 18.41 10.12 11.25
N ARG A 96 18.95 11.32 11.51
CA ARG A 96 19.65 11.65 12.76
C ARG A 96 18.72 12.16 13.85
#